data_AF-A0AA87FAL3-F1
#
_entry.id   AF-A0AA87FAL3-F1
#
_cell.length_a   1.000
_cell.length_b   1.000
_cell.length_c   1.000
_cell.angle_alpha   90.00
_cell.angle_beta   90.00
_cell.angle_gamma   90.00
#
_symmetry.space_group_name_H-M   'P 1'
#
loop_
_entity.id
_entity.type
_entity.pdbx_description
1 polymer ?
#
loop_
_entity_poly.entity_id
_entity_poly.type
_entity_poly.pdbx_seq_one_letter_code
_entity_poly.pdbx_strand_id
1 'polypeptide(L)'
;MKLEDFQTYPFKSVQEYILDKEKAVKFSFLLQGDEPDRSELTKFIYKEIFEWYDDKEHSGDTLITYRTAIFRKYYGKSYKYLPRETQKEILEVIQSHTNHDKDFPFEFELGVNGNLVNQICNNYQIGNFGIFPKGKINPARAQSPYNDFFDLALSVIWELYDGTLTPDDDFKKAVLDEKEYFDQFEDFETFISENFLSAFFDEEGYLIRLSEIDDFEEYVRVSNQIIYTRGLTILTYLQSRYDNSSELPIQQLVEEKPKPRPTTKESAYRTLEIVEEEIDKISKLDEHFNDIDVSLRTVKFEATKKRIHGSIVILLFILFLFFINSEIIFFIWILSIILYVADKIRMIKERMKYDKILNKHQEKYREEKKKLLATLQKEYFSIPSEFRTYNHVSGIRYFLNADIASNLQQAIHYYSNEYNSKMLKEEIYNLHHSNTILQDRIMELELEKERRELERYK
;
A
#
# COMPACT_ATOMS: atom_id res chain seq x y z
N MET A 1 -18.38 -10.54 27.50
CA MET A 1 -18.68 -9.10 27.32
C MET A 1 -19.87 -8.99 26.42
N LYS A 2 -20.86 -8.21 26.83
CA LYS A 2 -22.02 -7.86 26.00
C LYS A 2 -21.61 -6.81 24.98
N LEU A 3 -22.42 -6.65 23.93
CA LEU A 3 -22.15 -5.69 22.87
C LEU A 3 -22.03 -4.24 23.41
N GLU A 4 -22.90 -3.88 24.36
CA GLU A 4 -22.91 -2.58 25.05
C GLU A 4 -21.58 -2.26 25.76
N ASP A 5 -20.85 -3.29 26.22
CA ASP A 5 -19.60 -3.13 26.95
C ASP A 5 -18.44 -2.64 26.06
N PHE A 6 -18.59 -2.75 24.74
CA PHE A 6 -17.58 -2.33 23.76
C PHE A 6 -17.79 -0.91 23.25
N GLN A 7 -18.94 -0.28 23.51
CA GLN A 7 -19.30 0.97 22.84
C GLN A 7 -18.38 2.12 23.25
N THR A 8 -17.73 2.73 22.25
CA THR A 8 -16.85 3.89 22.39
C THR A 8 -17.07 4.86 21.23
N TYR A 9 -16.89 6.16 21.46
CA TYR A 9 -17.05 7.19 20.44
C TYR A 9 -15.71 7.92 20.19
N PRO A 10 -14.70 7.22 19.66
CA PRO A 10 -13.35 7.79 19.54
C PRO A 10 -13.22 8.85 18.44
N PHE A 11 -14.17 8.90 17.51
CA PHE A 11 -14.17 9.83 16.38
C PHE A 11 -15.50 10.58 16.33
N LYS A 12 -15.43 11.92 16.35
CA LYS A 12 -16.60 12.81 16.32
C LYS A 12 -16.85 13.44 14.95
N SER A 13 -15.91 13.30 14.02
CA SER A 13 -16.02 13.79 12.65
C SER A 13 -15.26 12.89 11.69
N VAL A 14 -15.54 13.02 10.38
CA VAL A 14 -14.78 12.34 9.32
C VAL A 14 -13.32 12.78 9.35
N GLN A 15 -13.05 14.07 9.60
CA GLN A 15 -11.70 14.62 9.73
C GLN A 15 -10.91 13.94 10.85
N GLU A 16 -11.49 13.78 12.04
CA GLU A 16 -10.85 13.05 13.15
C GLU A 16 -10.62 11.58 12.79
N TYR A 17 -11.57 10.96 12.09
CA TYR A 17 -11.45 9.57 11.64
C TYR A 17 -10.28 9.39 10.68
N ILE A 18 -10.12 10.26 9.68
CA ILE A 18 -9.07 10.11 8.67
C ILE A 18 -7.71 10.65 9.10
N LEU A 19 -7.61 11.39 10.20
CA LEU A 19 -6.35 12.01 10.67
C LEU A 19 -5.28 10.96 11.00
N ASP A 20 -5.69 9.80 11.48
CA ASP A 20 -4.82 8.65 11.73
C ASP A 20 -5.32 7.45 10.91
N LYS A 21 -4.79 7.33 9.69
CA LYS A 21 -5.17 6.26 8.76
C LYS A 21 -4.91 4.86 9.30
N GLU A 22 -3.83 4.67 10.06
CA GLU A 22 -3.49 3.35 10.62
C GLU A 22 -4.53 2.92 11.66
N LYS A 23 -4.99 3.85 12.48
CA LYS A 23 -6.08 3.61 13.43
C LYS A 23 -7.43 3.48 12.71
N ALA A 24 -7.69 4.33 11.72
CA ALA A 24 -8.96 4.38 11.00
C ALA A 24 -9.26 3.07 10.26
N VAL A 25 -8.24 2.50 9.60
CA VAL A 25 -8.42 1.25 8.83
C VAL A 25 -8.68 0.06 9.75
N LYS A 26 -8.15 0.07 10.98
CA LYS A 26 -8.34 -0.97 12.00
C LYS A 26 -9.63 -0.82 12.81
N PHE A 27 -10.28 0.34 12.70
CA PHE A 27 -11.43 0.68 13.51
C PHE A 27 -12.65 -0.19 13.15
N SER A 28 -13.26 -0.79 14.17
CA SER A 28 -14.56 -1.47 14.05
C SER A 28 -15.68 -0.49 14.35
N PHE A 29 -16.56 -0.26 13.36
CA PHE A 29 -17.73 0.60 13.52
C PHE A 29 -18.78 0.02 14.48
N LEU A 30 -18.65 -1.26 14.87
CA LEU A 30 -19.45 -1.86 15.94
C LEU A 30 -19.25 -1.16 17.28
N LEU A 31 -18.11 -0.51 17.48
CA LEU A 31 -17.84 0.29 18.67
C LEU A 31 -18.75 1.53 18.75
N GLN A 32 -19.37 1.96 17.64
CA GLN A 32 -20.25 3.13 17.62
C GLN A 32 -21.73 2.81 17.82
N GLY A 33 -22.10 1.53 17.93
CA GLY A 33 -23.46 1.10 18.14
C GLY A 33 -23.80 -0.22 17.46
N ASP A 34 -25.04 -0.67 17.67
CA ASP A 34 -25.50 -2.01 17.30
C ASP A 34 -25.79 -2.15 15.78
N GLU A 35 -25.91 -1.03 15.06
CA GLU A 35 -26.03 -0.95 13.60
C GLU A 35 -24.79 -0.25 12.99
N PRO A 36 -23.65 -0.96 12.87
CA PRO A 36 -22.37 -0.35 12.50
C PRO A 36 -22.35 0.29 11.11
N ASP A 37 -23.07 -0.30 10.16
CA ASP A 37 -23.30 0.17 8.80
C ASP A 37 -24.23 1.40 8.73
N ARG A 38 -24.86 1.76 9.84
CA ARG A 38 -25.76 2.92 9.99
C ARG A 38 -25.31 3.88 11.08
N SER A 39 -24.06 3.75 11.54
CA SER A 39 -23.52 4.70 12.51
C SER A 39 -23.46 6.12 11.90
N GLU A 40 -23.51 7.14 12.75
CA GLU A 40 -23.44 8.53 12.30
C GLU A 40 -22.14 8.83 11.52
N LEU A 41 -21.01 8.28 11.96
CA LEU A 41 -19.74 8.45 11.25
C LEU A 41 -19.78 7.79 9.87
N THR A 42 -20.34 6.59 9.75
CA THR A 42 -20.52 5.91 8.47
C THR A 42 -21.37 6.75 7.51
N LYS A 43 -22.48 7.32 7.99
CA LYS A 43 -23.31 8.23 7.19
C LYS A 43 -22.57 9.49 6.75
N PHE A 44 -21.75 10.09 7.62
CA PHE A 44 -20.94 11.25 7.24
C PHE A 44 -19.89 10.88 6.19
N ILE A 45 -19.23 9.73 6.34
CA ILE A 45 -18.28 9.22 5.33
C ILE A 45 -18.99 9.06 3.98
N TYR A 46 -20.18 8.47 3.95
CA TYR A 46 -20.91 8.27 2.70
C TYR A 46 -21.29 9.58 2.01
N LYS A 47 -21.74 10.59 2.77
CA LYS A 47 -22.04 11.93 2.23
C LYS A 47 -20.81 12.61 1.62
N GLU A 48 -19.63 12.35 2.16
CA GLU A 48 -18.37 12.91 1.64
C GLU A 48 -17.90 12.20 0.37
N ILE A 49 -18.25 10.92 0.20
CA ILE A 49 -17.83 10.10 -0.94
C ILE A 49 -18.80 10.23 -2.11
N PHE A 50 -20.10 10.15 -1.82
CA PHE A 50 -21.17 10.01 -2.80
C PHE A 50 -22.12 11.21 -2.71
N GLU A 51 -22.09 12.09 -3.71
CA GLU A 51 -22.95 13.29 -3.74
C GLU A 51 -24.44 12.95 -3.77
N TRP A 52 -24.79 11.79 -4.33
CA TRP A 52 -26.15 11.27 -4.44
C TRP A 52 -26.66 10.56 -3.17
N TYR A 53 -25.82 10.34 -2.15
CA TYR A 53 -26.21 9.56 -0.98
C TYR A 53 -27.27 10.28 -0.12
N ASP A 54 -28.45 9.65 -0.03
CA ASP A 54 -29.51 9.98 0.93
C ASP A 54 -29.67 8.86 1.97
N ASP A 55 -29.51 9.17 3.26
CA ASP A 55 -29.64 8.20 4.35
C ASP A 55 -31.08 7.73 4.61
N LYS A 56 -32.08 8.29 3.91
CA LYS A 56 -33.46 7.78 3.89
C LYS A 56 -33.67 6.70 2.84
N GLU A 57 -32.96 6.80 1.72
CA GLU A 57 -33.13 5.91 0.56
C GLU A 57 -32.07 4.82 0.54
N HIS A 58 -30.86 5.11 1.04
CA HIS A 58 -29.69 4.24 0.98
C HIS A 58 -29.20 3.84 2.37
N SER A 59 -28.63 2.64 2.49
CA SER A 59 -27.91 2.21 3.68
C SER A 59 -26.59 1.54 3.31
N GLY A 60 -25.63 1.62 4.23
CA GLY A 60 -24.51 0.70 4.21
C GLY A 60 -25.01 -0.73 4.44
N ASP A 61 -24.37 -1.69 3.79
CA ASP A 61 -24.55 -3.12 4.01
C ASP A 61 -23.19 -3.79 4.12
N THR A 62 -23.10 -4.80 4.97
CA THR A 62 -21.90 -5.63 5.04
C THR A 62 -21.76 -6.44 3.75
N LEU A 63 -20.63 -6.33 3.08
CA LEU A 63 -20.34 -7.06 1.84
C LEU A 63 -19.96 -8.52 2.14
N ILE A 64 -19.05 -8.72 3.09
CA ILE A 64 -18.54 -10.04 3.46
C ILE A 64 -18.98 -10.42 4.87
N THR A 65 -19.65 -11.58 5.01
CA THR A 65 -20.19 -12.02 6.29
C THR A 65 -19.59 -13.36 6.75
N TYR A 66 -19.04 -13.38 7.97
CA TYR A 66 -18.55 -14.62 8.57
C TYR A 66 -19.72 -15.48 9.06
N ARG A 67 -20.75 -14.85 9.62
CA ARG A 67 -21.91 -15.57 10.19
C ARG A 67 -22.61 -16.46 9.17
N THR A 68 -22.87 -15.92 7.98
CA THR A 68 -23.55 -16.67 6.92
C THR A 68 -22.64 -17.75 6.37
N ALA A 69 -21.36 -17.44 6.10
CA ALA A 69 -20.37 -18.42 5.64
C ALA A 69 -20.19 -19.60 6.61
N ILE A 70 -20.05 -19.34 7.92
CA ILE A 70 -19.94 -20.36 8.97
C ILE A 70 -21.17 -21.28 8.95
N PHE A 71 -22.37 -20.69 8.91
CA PHE A 71 -23.61 -21.46 8.96
C PHE A 71 -23.88 -22.24 7.69
N ARG A 72 -23.76 -21.61 6.52
CA ARG A 72 -24.24 -22.12 5.25
C ARG A 72 -23.22 -22.96 4.50
N LYS A 73 -21.92 -22.70 4.69
CA LYS A 73 -20.85 -23.35 3.92
C LYS A 73 -19.97 -24.28 4.76
N TYR A 74 -19.36 -23.78 5.83
CA TYR A 74 -18.24 -24.50 6.46
C TYR A 74 -18.65 -25.42 7.62
N TYR A 75 -19.60 -25.01 8.47
CA TYR A 75 -19.90 -25.73 9.72
C TYR A 75 -21.35 -26.23 9.83
N GLY A 76 -22.24 -25.83 8.93
CA GLY A 76 -23.64 -26.29 8.90
C GLY A 76 -24.51 -25.86 10.09
N LYS A 77 -23.95 -25.08 11.03
CA LYS A 77 -24.63 -24.55 12.22
C LYS A 77 -24.18 -23.12 12.47
N SER A 78 -25.08 -22.30 12.98
CA SER A 78 -24.72 -20.95 13.42
C SER A 78 -23.67 -21.01 14.53
N TYR A 79 -22.70 -20.09 14.50
CA TYR A 79 -21.59 -20.02 15.45
C TYR A 79 -22.00 -20.22 16.92
N LYS A 80 -23.07 -19.55 17.36
CA LYS A 80 -23.59 -19.64 18.74
C LYS A 80 -24.05 -21.02 19.19
N TYR A 81 -24.26 -21.95 18.27
CA TYR A 81 -24.65 -23.33 18.53
C TYR A 81 -23.52 -24.34 18.30
N LEU A 82 -22.33 -23.88 17.95
CA LEU A 82 -21.14 -24.73 17.84
C LEU A 82 -20.55 -25.03 19.22
N PRO A 83 -19.85 -26.16 19.38
CA PRO A 83 -19.06 -26.44 20.58
C PRO A 83 -18.04 -25.33 20.84
N ARG A 84 -17.73 -25.06 22.12
CA ARG A 84 -16.84 -23.95 22.47
C ARG A 84 -15.43 -24.08 21.89
N GLU A 85 -14.92 -25.30 21.75
CA GLU A 85 -13.59 -25.51 21.13
C GLU A 85 -13.60 -25.12 19.65
N THR A 86 -14.62 -25.52 18.88
CA THR A 86 -14.79 -25.08 17.48
C THR A 86 -15.00 -23.56 17.36
N GLN A 87 -15.71 -22.95 18.31
CA GLN A 87 -15.84 -21.49 18.36
C GLN A 87 -14.48 -20.79 18.52
N LYS A 88 -13.61 -21.31 19.41
CA LYS A 88 -12.28 -20.77 19.62
C LYS A 88 -11.40 -20.93 18.39
N GLU A 89 -11.43 -22.09 17.72
CA GLU A 89 -10.69 -22.33 16.47
C GLU A 89 -11.09 -21.31 15.39
N ILE A 90 -12.40 -21.11 15.19
CA ILE A 90 -12.93 -20.08 14.27
C ILE A 90 -12.44 -18.68 14.66
N LEU A 91 -12.48 -18.37 15.96
CA LEU A 91 -12.08 -17.07 16.50
C LEU A 91 -10.59 -16.81 16.27
N GLU A 92 -9.74 -17.80 16.53
CA GLU A 92 -8.28 -17.73 16.32
C GLU A 92 -7.95 -17.46 14.84
N VAL A 93 -8.60 -18.19 13.92
CA VAL A 93 -8.44 -17.99 12.46
C VAL A 93 -8.85 -16.58 12.02
N ILE A 94 -9.97 -16.06 12.53
CA ILE A 94 -10.40 -14.69 12.22
C ILE A 94 -9.40 -13.67 12.79
N GLN A 95 -8.99 -13.84 14.06
CA GLN A 95 -8.07 -12.93 14.72
C GLN A 95 -6.70 -12.87 14.05
N SER A 96 -6.16 -14.00 13.57
CA SER A 96 -4.85 -14.06 12.93
C SER A 96 -4.79 -13.35 11.57
N HIS A 97 -5.94 -13.14 10.93
CA HIS A 97 -6.04 -12.58 9.57
C HIS A 97 -6.72 -11.21 9.50
N THR A 98 -7.40 -10.76 10.55
CA THR A 98 -7.95 -9.40 10.62
C THR A 98 -6.87 -8.42 11.07
N ASN A 99 -6.67 -7.31 10.35
CA ASN A 99 -5.82 -6.22 10.81
C ASN A 99 -6.60 -5.35 11.80
N HIS A 100 -6.27 -5.41 13.09
CA HIS A 100 -7.10 -4.87 14.15
C HIS A 100 -6.30 -4.20 15.28
N ASP A 101 -6.98 -3.34 16.04
CA ASP A 101 -6.47 -2.79 17.29
C ASP A 101 -6.81 -3.71 18.47
N LYS A 102 -6.14 -3.49 19.61
CA LYS A 102 -6.28 -4.32 20.81
C LYS A 102 -7.73 -4.49 21.30
N ASP A 103 -8.58 -3.48 21.10
CA ASP A 103 -9.95 -3.45 21.61
C ASP A 103 -10.99 -3.91 20.55
N PHE A 104 -10.54 -4.55 19.47
CA PHE A 104 -11.43 -4.98 18.40
C PHE A 104 -12.41 -6.09 18.85
N PRO A 105 -13.73 -5.91 18.63
CA PRO A 105 -14.73 -6.87 19.08
C PRO A 105 -14.85 -8.01 18.08
N PHE A 106 -14.27 -9.16 18.39
CA PHE A 106 -14.42 -10.38 17.57
C PHE A 106 -15.64 -11.23 17.97
N GLU A 107 -16.02 -11.19 19.24
CA GLU A 107 -17.07 -12.00 19.82
C GLU A 107 -17.77 -11.23 20.95
N PHE A 108 -19.08 -11.43 21.08
CA PHE A 108 -19.86 -10.92 22.21
C PHE A 108 -20.84 -11.97 22.74
N GLU A 109 -21.28 -11.76 23.97
CA GLU A 109 -22.28 -12.58 24.64
C GLU A 109 -23.69 -12.06 24.36
N LEU A 110 -24.60 -12.97 24.00
CA LEU A 110 -26.04 -12.69 23.92
C LEU A 110 -26.87 -13.68 24.74
N GLY A 111 -28.00 -13.21 25.24
CA GLY A 111 -29.02 -14.07 25.84
C GLY A 111 -29.85 -14.75 24.75
N VAL A 112 -29.87 -16.07 24.72
CA VAL A 112 -30.75 -16.88 23.86
C VAL A 112 -31.48 -17.89 24.73
N ASN A 113 -32.81 -17.79 24.76
CA ASN A 113 -33.68 -18.70 25.52
C ASN A 113 -33.28 -18.84 27.01
N GLY A 114 -32.86 -17.74 27.63
CA GLY A 114 -32.42 -17.71 29.04
C GLY A 114 -30.98 -18.16 29.28
N ASN A 115 -30.26 -18.65 28.26
CA ASN A 115 -28.84 -19.00 28.35
C ASN A 115 -27.97 -17.92 27.71
N LEU A 116 -26.79 -17.69 28.27
CA LEU A 116 -25.77 -16.85 27.66
C LEU A 116 -25.01 -17.69 26.62
N VAL A 117 -24.96 -17.21 25.39
CA VAL A 117 -24.19 -17.84 24.29
C VAL A 117 -23.28 -16.80 23.64
N ASN A 118 -22.19 -17.26 23.06
CA ASN A 118 -21.26 -16.39 22.34
C ASN A 118 -21.62 -16.28 20.86
N GLN A 119 -21.42 -15.10 20.29
CA GLN A 119 -21.68 -14.80 18.89
C GLN A 119 -20.50 -14.07 18.28
N ILE A 120 -20.05 -14.60 17.14
CA ILE A 120 -19.02 -13.96 16.34
C ILE A 120 -19.53 -12.65 15.73
N CYS A 121 -18.69 -11.62 15.73
CA CYS A 121 -18.87 -10.39 14.97
C CYS A 121 -18.48 -10.61 13.51
N ASN A 122 -19.23 -10.02 12.57
CA ASN A 122 -18.67 -9.82 11.24
C ASN A 122 -17.55 -8.78 11.32
N ASN A 123 -16.77 -8.65 10.26
CA ASN A 123 -15.82 -7.55 10.14
C ASN A 123 -16.58 -6.25 9.84
N TYR A 124 -16.52 -5.29 10.75
CA TYR A 124 -17.21 -3.99 10.64
C TYR A 124 -16.23 -2.84 10.39
N GLN A 125 -15.14 -3.09 9.68
CA GLN A 125 -14.23 -2.06 9.18
C GLN A 125 -14.83 -1.41 7.93
N ILE A 126 -14.48 -0.14 7.66
CA ILE A 126 -15.06 0.67 6.57
C ILE A 126 -14.99 -0.03 5.20
N GLY A 127 -13.92 -0.79 4.96
CA GLY A 127 -13.72 -1.52 3.71
C GLY A 127 -14.74 -2.65 3.47
N ASN A 128 -15.49 -3.07 4.49
CA ASN A 128 -16.51 -4.10 4.34
C ASN A 128 -17.92 -3.57 4.11
N PHE A 129 -18.11 -2.25 3.96
CA PHE A 129 -19.44 -1.68 3.71
C PHE A 129 -19.64 -1.24 2.26
N GLY A 130 -20.71 -1.71 1.62
CA GLY A 130 -21.19 -1.19 0.33
C GLY A 130 -22.52 -0.47 0.53
N ILE A 131 -22.80 0.52 -0.31
CA ILE A 131 -24.05 1.28 -0.22
C ILE A 131 -25.04 0.66 -1.19
N PHE A 132 -26.25 0.35 -0.73
CA PHE A 132 -27.35 -0.10 -1.56
C PHE A 132 -28.65 0.62 -1.17
N PRO A 133 -29.64 0.67 -2.06
CA PRO A 133 -30.99 1.08 -1.70
C PRO A 133 -31.54 0.24 -0.53
N LYS A 134 -32.31 0.86 0.36
CA LYS A 134 -32.98 0.20 1.51
C LYS A 134 -34.10 -0.77 1.12
N GLY A 135 -34.11 -1.23 -0.12
CA GLY A 135 -35.07 -2.15 -0.70
C GLY A 135 -34.82 -3.61 -0.37
N LYS A 136 -35.15 -4.48 -1.33
CA LYS A 136 -35.13 -5.94 -1.13
C LYS A 136 -33.79 -6.60 -1.43
N ILE A 137 -32.80 -5.85 -1.93
CA ILE A 137 -31.49 -6.37 -2.34
C ILE A 137 -30.85 -7.15 -1.20
N ASN A 138 -30.63 -6.54 -0.03
CA ASN A 138 -29.90 -7.18 1.06
C ASN A 138 -30.66 -8.41 1.64
N PRO A 139 -31.97 -8.33 1.99
CA PRO A 139 -32.72 -9.50 2.43
C PRO A 139 -32.73 -10.67 1.43
N ALA A 140 -32.78 -10.37 0.13
CA ALA A 140 -32.79 -11.38 -0.92
C ALA A 140 -31.40 -12.00 -1.16
N ARG A 141 -30.34 -11.18 -1.10
CA ARG A 141 -28.93 -11.63 -1.17
C ARG A 141 -28.56 -12.60 -0.04
N ALA A 142 -29.16 -12.45 1.13
CA ALA A 142 -28.93 -13.35 2.26
C ALA A 142 -29.54 -14.76 2.07
N GLN A 143 -30.42 -14.93 1.07
CA GLN A 143 -31.05 -16.22 0.78
C GLN A 143 -30.21 -17.07 -0.17
N SER A 144 -30.49 -18.38 -0.19
CA SER A 144 -29.95 -19.29 -1.19
C SER A 144 -30.42 -18.88 -2.60
N PRO A 145 -29.57 -19.00 -3.64
CA PRO A 145 -28.21 -19.57 -3.64
C PRO A 145 -27.09 -18.62 -3.18
N TYR A 146 -27.37 -17.33 -3.03
CA TYR A 146 -26.36 -16.28 -2.80
C TYR A 146 -25.71 -16.33 -1.41
N ASN A 147 -26.50 -16.62 -0.37
CA ASN A 147 -26.03 -16.78 1.01
C ASN A 147 -25.03 -15.67 1.46
N ASP A 148 -25.31 -14.41 1.12
CA ASP A 148 -24.45 -13.23 1.38
C ASP A 148 -23.02 -13.30 0.81
N PHE A 149 -22.74 -14.16 -0.17
CA PHE A 149 -21.47 -14.13 -0.88
C PHE A 149 -21.48 -13.01 -1.93
N PHE A 150 -20.65 -11.99 -1.73
CA PHE A 150 -20.69 -10.79 -2.56
C PHE A 150 -20.16 -10.98 -3.98
N ASP A 151 -19.30 -11.98 -4.23
CA ASP A 151 -18.88 -12.34 -5.59
C ASP A 151 -20.06 -12.85 -6.44
N LEU A 152 -21.01 -13.57 -5.83
CA LEU A 152 -22.25 -13.95 -6.50
C LEU A 152 -23.15 -12.72 -6.76
N ALA A 153 -23.19 -11.78 -5.81
CA ALA A 153 -23.91 -10.53 -6.00
C ALA A 153 -23.31 -9.68 -7.14
N LEU A 154 -21.99 -9.56 -7.21
CA LEU A 154 -21.29 -8.87 -8.30
C LEU A 154 -21.53 -9.54 -9.65
N SER A 155 -21.64 -10.87 -9.70
CA SER A 155 -21.98 -11.59 -10.94
C SER A 155 -23.39 -11.23 -11.43
N VAL A 156 -24.36 -11.10 -10.54
CA VAL A 156 -25.72 -10.65 -10.89
C VAL A 156 -25.75 -9.19 -11.33
N ILE A 157 -24.97 -8.32 -10.68
CA ILE A 157 -24.87 -6.92 -11.08
C ILE A 157 -24.19 -6.80 -12.45
N TRP A 158 -23.19 -7.63 -12.75
CA TRP A 158 -22.59 -7.71 -14.10
C TRP A 158 -23.65 -8.08 -15.15
N GLU A 159 -24.48 -9.10 -14.90
CA GLU A 159 -25.57 -9.48 -15.81
C GLU A 159 -26.56 -8.32 -16.04
N LEU A 160 -26.77 -7.43 -15.06
CA LEU A 160 -27.61 -6.24 -15.22
C LEU A 160 -27.02 -5.29 -16.28
N TYR A 161 -25.73 -4.95 -16.17
CA TYR A 161 -25.06 -4.03 -17.09
C TYR A 161 -24.83 -4.65 -18.48
N ASP A 162 -24.59 -5.95 -18.56
CA ASP A 162 -24.49 -6.70 -19.82
C ASP A 162 -25.87 -6.89 -20.51
N GLY A 163 -26.96 -6.54 -19.82
CA GLY A 163 -28.33 -6.64 -20.34
C GLY A 163 -28.83 -8.08 -20.46
N THR A 164 -28.19 -9.03 -19.77
CA THR A 164 -28.49 -10.46 -19.78
C THR A 164 -29.24 -10.94 -18.54
N LEU A 165 -29.41 -10.07 -17.53
CA LEU A 165 -30.11 -10.40 -16.29
C LEU A 165 -31.57 -10.80 -16.51
N THR A 166 -31.96 -11.94 -15.95
CA THR A 166 -33.34 -12.44 -15.96
C THR A 166 -33.95 -12.43 -14.55
N PRO A 167 -35.24 -12.10 -14.37
CA PRO A 167 -35.89 -12.02 -13.06
C PRO A 167 -36.38 -13.40 -12.56
N ASP A 168 -35.53 -14.42 -12.58
CA ASP A 168 -35.91 -15.81 -12.25
C ASP A 168 -35.86 -16.12 -10.74
N ASP A 169 -35.17 -15.31 -9.94
CA ASP A 169 -35.19 -15.37 -8.48
C ASP A 169 -35.42 -14.00 -7.81
N ASP A 170 -35.66 -14.02 -6.50
CA ASP A 170 -36.02 -12.82 -5.73
C ASP A 170 -34.89 -11.80 -5.62
N PHE A 171 -33.62 -12.23 -5.65
CA PHE A 171 -32.49 -11.32 -5.60
C PHE A 171 -32.29 -10.61 -6.93
N LYS A 172 -32.34 -11.34 -8.04
CA LYS A 172 -32.27 -10.77 -9.39
C LYS A 172 -33.44 -9.83 -9.67
N LYS A 173 -34.65 -10.16 -9.21
CA LYS A 173 -35.80 -9.23 -9.23
C LYS A 173 -35.52 -7.97 -8.41
N ALA A 174 -34.99 -8.11 -7.20
CA ALA A 174 -34.67 -6.95 -6.37
C ALA A 174 -33.61 -6.05 -7.02
N VAL A 175 -32.62 -6.61 -7.71
CA VAL A 175 -31.62 -5.85 -8.48
C VAL A 175 -32.27 -5.12 -9.66
N LEU A 176 -33.18 -5.77 -10.39
CA LEU A 176 -33.93 -5.15 -11.50
C LEU A 176 -34.91 -4.06 -11.03
N ASP A 177 -35.59 -4.26 -9.91
CA ASP A 177 -36.52 -3.30 -9.32
C ASP A 177 -35.79 -2.01 -8.91
N GLU A 178 -34.51 -2.10 -8.57
CA GLU A 178 -33.64 -0.99 -8.17
C GLU A 178 -32.71 -0.55 -9.32
N LYS A 179 -33.07 -0.82 -10.58
CA LYS A 179 -32.22 -0.51 -11.74
C LYS A 179 -31.79 0.95 -11.81
N GLU A 180 -32.65 1.90 -11.44
CA GLU A 180 -32.34 3.33 -11.46
C GLU A 180 -31.12 3.68 -10.58
N TYR A 181 -30.92 2.96 -9.47
CA TYR A 181 -29.73 3.11 -8.64
C TYR A 181 -28.45 2.65 -9.36
N PHE A 182 -28.52 1.64 -10.23
CA PHE A 182 -27.37 1.17 -10.98
C PHE A 182 -27.11 2.02 -12.24
N ASP A 183 -28.16 2.51 -12.90
CA ASP A 183 -28.07 3.33 -14.11
C ASP A 183 -27.25 4.62 -13.90
N GLN A 184 -27.12 5.13 -12.66
CA GLN A 184 -26.31 6.32 -12.36
C GLN A 184 -24.81 6.13 -12.61
N PHE A 185 -24.32 4.89 -12.65
CA PHE A 185 -22.90 4.58 -12.86
C PHE A 185 -22.56 4.34 -14.34
N GLU A 186 -23.53 4.38 -15.26
CA GLU A 186 -23.37 4.14 -16.70
C GLU A 186 -22.97 2.71 -17.09
N ASP A 187 -21.88 2.18 -16.54
CA ASP A 187 -21.33 0.85 -16.80
C ASP A 187 -20.80 0.16 -15.53
N PHE A 188 -20.46 -1.14 -15.66
CA PHE A 188 -20.02 -1.95 -14.53
C PHE A 188 -18.65 -1.51 -14.00
N GLU A 189 -17.72 -1.16 -14.88
CA GLU A 189 -16.37 -0.69 -14.52
C GLU A 189 -16.44 0.58 -13.67
N THR A 190 -17.32 1.51 -14.04
CA THR A 190 -17.59 2.73 -13.29
C THR A 190 -18.26 2.40 -11.96
N PHE A 191 -19.25 1.52 -11.92
CA PHE A 191 -19.83 1.02 -10.66
C PHE A 191 -18.76 0.44 -9.73
N ILE A 192 -17.84 -0.38 -10.24
CA ILE A 192 -16.75 -0.96 -9.45
C ILE A 192 -15.80 0.12 -8.93
N SER A 193 -15.38 1.04 -9.79
CA SER A 193 -14.38 2.06 -9.44
C SER A 193 -14.92 3.09 -8.45
N GLU A 194 -16.13 3.63 -8.68
CA GLU A 194 -16.75 4.63 -7.81
C GLU A 194 -17.16 4.07 -6.45
N ASN A 195 -17.50 2.77 -6.37
CA ASN A 195 -17.82 2.10 -5.10
C ASN A 195 -16.60 1.47 -4.41
N PHE A 196 -15.38 1.70 -4.92
CA PHE A 196 -14.12 1.16 -4.39
C PHE A 196 -14.09 -0.38 -4.35
N LEU A 197 -14.75 -1.06 -5.30
CA LEU A 197 -14.92 -2.51 -5.31
C LEU A 197 -13.80 -3.26 -6.06
N SER A 198 -12.79 -2.56 -6.58
CA SER A 198 -11.67 -3.16 -7.32
C SER A 198 -10.91 -4.22 -6.51
N ALA A 199 -10.94 -4.14 -5.18
CA ALA A 199 -10.32 -5.14 -4.30
C ALA A 199 -10.97 -6.55 -4.41
N PHE A 200 -12.16 -6.68 -4.99
CA PHE A 200 -12.79 -7.97 -5.29
C PHE A 200 -12.21 -8.64 -6.54
N PHE A 201 -11.28 -8.01 -7.24
CA PHE A 201 -10.63 -8.54 -8.42
C PHE A 201 -9.14 -8.78 -8.16
N ASP A 202 -8.57 -9.81 -8.77
CA ASP A 202 -7.14 -10.08 -8.68
C ASP A 202 -6.31 -9.16 -9.60
N GLU A 203 -4.99 -9.35 -9.61
CA GLU A 203 -4.06 -8.53 -10.41
C GLU A 203 -4.27 -8.68 -11.93
N GLU A 204 -4.93 -9.76 -12.36
CA GLU A 204 -5.26 -10.04 -13.76
C GLU A 204 -6.66 -9.49 -14.14
N GLY A 205 -7.42 -8.99 -13.15
CA GLY A 205 -8.75 -8.43 -13.33
C GLY A 205 -9.88 -9.45 -13.22
N TYR A 206 -9.62 -10.67 -12.74
CA TYR A 206 -10.66 -11.67 -12.51
C TYR A 206 -11.32 -11.51 -11.15
N LEU A 207 -12.64 -11.71 -11.11
CA LEU A 207 -13.41 -11.68 -9.88
C LEU A 207 -12.96 -12.80 -8.93
N ILE A 208 -12.59 -12.44 -7.71
CA ILE A 208 -12.21 -13.37 -6.64
C ILE A 208 -13.47 -14.12 -6.17
N ARG A 209 -13.53 -15.42 -6.46
CA ARG A 209 -14.66 -16.29 -6.15
C ARG A 209 -14.69 -16.74 -4.68
N LEU A 210 -15.02 -15.82 -3.77
CA LEU A 210 -15.17 -16.13 -2.34
C LEU A 210 -16.15 -17.29 -2.08
N SER A 211 -17.22 -17.38 -2.86
CA SER A 211 -18.21 -18.46 -2.79
C SER A 211 -17.68 -19.83 -3.19
N GLU A 212 -16.52 -19.91 -3.86
CA GLU A 212 -15.89 -21.15 -4.34
C GLU A 212 -14.73 -21.62 -3.45
N ILE A 213 -14.27 -20.81 -2.48
CA ILE A 213 -13.16 -21.20 -1.58
C ILE A 213 -13.61 -22.29 -0.60
N ASP A 214 -13.04 -23.49 -0.67
CA ASP A 214 -13.48 -24.63 0.18
C ASP A 214 -12.96 -24.58 1.62
N ASP A 215 -11.82 -23.91 1.86
CA ASP A 215 -11.19 -23.82 3.17
C ASP A 215 -11.60 -22.53 3.92
N PHE A 216 -11.97 -22.67 5.20
CA PHE A 216 -12.44 -21.54 6.00
C PHE A 216 -11.34 -20.53 6.30
N GLU A 217 -10.12 -20.99 6.60
CA GLU A 217 -8.99 -20.12 6.90
C GLU A 217 -8.60 -19.30 5.67
N GLU A 218 -8.55 -19.93 4.50
CA GLU A 218 -8.31 -19.25 3.24
C GLU A 218 -9.40 -18.23 2.90
N TYR A 219 -10.69 -18.59 3.11
CA TYR A 219 -11.80 -17.64 2.94
C TYR A 219 -11.65 -16.43 3.84
N VAL A 220 -11.30 -16.63 5.11
CA VAL A 220 -11.07 -15.55 6.07
C VAL A 220 -9.86 -14.71 5.67
N ARG A 221 -8.75 -15.32 5.24
CA ARG A 221 -7.54 -14.63 4.78
C ARG A 221 -7.83 -13.71 3.60
N VAL A 222 -8.44 -14.24 2.55
CA VAL A 222 -8.79 -13.48 1.34
C VAL A 222 -9.82 -12.41 1.65
N SER A 223 -10.85 -12.72 2.43
CA SER A 223 -11.88 -11.76 2.86
C SER A 223 -11.27 -10.55 3.58
N ASN A 224 -10.39 -10.77 4.57
CA ASN A 224 -9.77 -9.68 5.31
C ASN A 224 -8.80 -8.87 4.45
N GLN A 225 -8.14 -9.49 3.47
CA GLN A 225 -7.30 -8.78 2.52
C GLN A 225 -8.13 -7.82 1.64
N ILE A 226 -9.30 -8.26 1.16
CA ILE A 226 -10.24 -7.42 0.39
C ILE A 226 -10.68 -6.23 1.25
N ILE A 227 -11.14 -6.50 2.48
CA ILE A 227 -11.63 -5.48 3.42
C ILE A 227 -10.54 -4.46 3.73
N TYR A 228 -9.32 -4.92 4.01
CA TYR A 228 -8.20 -4.04 4.34
C TYR A 228 -7.81 -3.14 3.15
N THR A 229 -7.62 -3.73 1.97
CA THR A 229 -7.25 -3.00 0.75
C THR A 229 -8.31 -1.97 0.40
N ARG A 230 -9.58 -2.37 0.37
CA ARG A 230 -10.70 -1.46 0.10
C ARG A 230 -10.78 -0.34 1.14
N GLY A 231 -10.61 -0.67 2.42
CA GLY A 231 -10.62 0.32 3.50
C GLY A 231 -9.51 1.36 3.36
N LEU A 232 -8.29 0.94 2.99
CA LEU A 232 -7.21 1.86 2.70
C LEU A 232 -7.52 2.78 1.52
N THR A 233 -8.12 2.25 0.44
CA THR A 233 -8.48 3.06 -0.74
C THR A 233 -9.49 4.13 -0.38
N ILE A 234 -10.56 3.77 0.35
CA ILE A 234 -11.58 4.72 0.83
C ILE A 234 -10.94 5.82 1.69
N LEU A 235 -10.09 5.45 2.65
CA LEU A 235 -9.43 6.41 3.53
C LEU A 235 -8.50 7.36 2.76
N THR A 236 -7.77 6.85 1.78
CA THR A 236 -6.88 7.66 0.92
C THR A 236 -7.68 8.68 0.11
N TYR A 237 -8.82 8.24 -0.44
CA TYR A 237 -9.72 9.11 -1.18
C TYR A 237 -10.28 10.23 -0.31
N LEU A 238 -10.80 9.89 0.88
CA LEU A 238 -11.29 10.88 1.84
C LEU A 238 -10.21 11.91 2.21
N GLN A 239 -9.00 11.46 2.55
CA GLN A 239 -7.88 12.36 2.86
C GLN A 239 -7.58 13.34 1.73
N SER A 240 -7.54 12.87 0.48
CA SER A 240 -7.28 13.73 -0.68
C SER A 240 -8.33 14.85 -0.84
N ARG A 241 -9.59 14.62 -0.45
CA ARG A 241 -10.65 15.64 -0.50
C ARG A 241 -10.44 16.72 0.56
N TYR A 242 -10.01 16.35 1.76
CA TYR A 242 -9.77 17.33 2.82
C TYR A 242 -8.52 18.17 2.58
N ASP A 243 -7.46 17.58 2.04
CA ASP A 243 -6.25 18.34 1.66
C ASP A 243 -6.56 19.39 0.57
N ASN A 244 -7.41 19.04 -0.40
CA ASN A 244 -7.85 19.92 -1.50
C ASN A 244 -8.91 20.97 -1.09
N SER A 245 -9.67 20.72 -0.01
CA SER A 245 -10.70 21.64 0.50
C SER A 245 -10.17 22.83 1.32
N SER A 246 -8.86 22.93 1.50
CA SER A 246 -8.19 23.99 2.29
C SER A 246 -8.20 25.39 1.64
N GLU A 247 -8.72 25.54 0.41
CA GLU A 247 -8.73 26.81 -0.30
C GLU A 247 -10.12 27.48 -0.33
N LEU A 248 -10.26 28.51 0.53
CA LEU A 248 -11.12 29.72 0.48
C LEU A 248 -12.38 29.78 1.39
N PRO A 249 -12.83 30.99 1.85
CA PRO A 249 -12.19 32.32 1.85
C PRO A 249 -12.26 33.06 3.21
N ILE A 250 -11.16 33.69 3.66
CA ILE A 250 -11.26 34.80 4.64
C ILE A 250 -10.59 36.05 4.05
N GLN A 251 -11.42 37.08 3.91
CA GLN A 251 -11.06 38.43 3.54
C GLN A 251 -10.06 39.05 4.53
N GLN A 252 -9.09 39.77 3.97
CA GLN A 252 -8.36 40.90 4.56
C GLN A 252 -7.55 40.64 5.84
N LEU A 253 -6.24 40.41 5.68
CA LEU A 253 -5.19 41.36 6.06
C LEU A 253 -3.83 40.82 5.61
N VAL A 254 -3.13 41.64 4.83
CA VAL A 254 -1.76 41.41 4.37
C VAL A 254 -0.83 41.61 5.56
N GLU A 255 -0.11 40.56 5.96
CA GLU A 255 1.21 40.67 6.61
C GLU A 255 2.05 39.43 6.26
N GLU A 256 3.35 39.63 6.15
CA GLU A 256 4.35 38.87 5.37
C GLU A 256 4.25 37.33 5.35
N LYS A 257 4.40 36.78 4.13
CA LYS A 257 4.54 35.34 3.85
C LYS A 257 5.62 34.69 4.74
N PRO A 258 5.29 33.69 5.57
CA PRO A 258 6.27 32.68 5.91
C PRO A 258 6.47 31.80 4.67
N LYS A 259 7.73 31.52 4.32
CA LYS A 259 8.04 30.52 3.28
C LYS A 259 7.23 29.24 3.57
N PRO A 260 6.58 28.63 2.56
CA PRO A 260 5.77 27.45 2.78
C PRO A 260 6.64 26.40 3.47
N ARG A 261 6.13 25.82 4.55
CA ARG A 261 6.75 24.63 5.13
C ARG A 261 6.76 23.58 4.02
N PRO A 262 7.90 22.90 3.81
CA PRO A 262 7.97 21.86 2.79
C PRO A 262 6.85 20.86 3.04
N THR A 263 6.17 20.48 1.97
CA THR A 263 5.17 19.40 2.04
C THR A 263 5.84 18.14 2.60
N THR A 264 5.07 17.25 3.21
CA THR A 264 5.62 16.00 3.79
C THR A 264 6.43 15.20 2.76
N LYS A 265 6.04 15.29 1.47
CA LYS A 265 6.76 14.77 0.30
C LYS A 265 8.08 15.49 0.01
N GLU A 266 8.12 16.82 0.02
CA GLU A 266 9.38 17.58 -0.14
C GLU A 266 10.36 17.33 1.01
N SER A 267 9.83 17.18 2.23
CA SER A 267 10.62 16.78 3.39
C SER A 267 11.15 15.36 3.22
N ALA A 268 10.34 14.42 2.72
CA ALA A 268 10.77 13.06 2.44
C ALA A 268 11.85 12.99 1.36
N TYR A 269 11.73 13.76 0.28
CA TYR A 269 12.74 13.87 -0.77
C TYR A 269 14.08 14.37 -0.23
N ARG A 270 14.08 15.47 0.53
CA ARG A 270 15.30 16.03 1.12
C ARG A 270 15.97 15.07 2.08
N THR A 271 15.19 14.40 2.93
CA THR A 271 15.74 13.43 3.88
C THR A 271 16.24 12.16 3.17
N LEU A 272 15.56 11.73 2.10
CA LEU A 272 15.97 10.59 1.29
C LEU A 272 17.32 10.82 0.59
N GLU A 273 17.56 12.03 0.06
CA GLU A 273 18.87 12.40 -0.52
C GLU A 273 19.99 12.28 0.51
N ILE A 274 19.75 12.73 1.75
CA ILE A 274 20.72 12.62 2.86
C ILE A 274 20.99 11.14 3.19
N VAL A 275 19.94 10.32 3.25
CA VAL A 275 20.05 8.87 3.54
C VAL A 275 20.84 8.15 2.45
N GLU A 276 20.62 8.48 1.19
CA GLU A 276 21.37 7.91 0.07
C GLU A 276 22.84 8.36 0.05
N GLU A 277 23.13 9.60 0.42
CA GLU A 277 24.50 10.10 0.58
C GLU A 277 25.24 9.32 1.68
N GLU A 278 24.57 8.99 2.79
CA GLU A 278 25.15 8.16 3.85
C GLU A 278 25.35 6.69 3.42
N ILE A 279 24.47 6.14 2.57
CA ILE A 279 24.68 4.82 1.96
C ILE A 279 25.90 4.83 1.04
N ASP A 280 26.07 5.87 0.22
CA ASP A 280 27.24 6.02 -0.66
C ASP A 280 28.54 6.16 0.14
N LYS A 281 28.54 6.90 1.26
CA LYS A 281 29.69 6.98 2.19
C LYS A 281 30.08 5.61 2.74
N ILE A 282 29.11 4.77 3.10
CA ILE A 282 29.36 3.40 3.57
C ILE A 282 29.94 2.53 2.44
N SER A 283 29.40 2.63 1.23
CA SER A 283 29.93 1.90 0.07
C SER A 283 31.38 2.28 -0.24
N LYS A 284 31.69 3.58 -0.27
CA LYS A 284 33.05 4.09 -0.48
C LYS A 284 34.01 3.68 0.64
N LEU A 285 33.53 3.62 1.90
CA LEU A 285 34.31 3.11 3.01
C LEU A 285 34.64 1.63 2.82
N ASP A 286 33.65 0.82 2.44
CA ASP A 286 33.81 -0.62 2.22
C ASP A 286 34.81 -0.88 1.08
N GLU A 287 34.74 -0.14 -0.02
CA GLU A 287 35.70 -0.20 -1.13
C GLU A 287 37.11 0.18 -0.68
N HIS A 288 37.28 1.36 -0.06
CA HIS A 288 38.58 1.86 0.39
C HIS A 288 39.26 0.89 1.37
N PHE A 289 38.51 0.32 2.32
CA PHE A 289 39.06 -0.62 3.30
C PHE A 289 39.37 -1.98 2.69
N ASN A 290 38.56 -2.46 1.74
CA ASN A 290 38.82 -3.69 1.00
C ASN A 290 40.10 -3.58 0.16
N ASP A 291 40.30 -2.47 -0.56
CA ASP A 291 41.51 -2.24 -1.36
C ASP A 291 42.78 -2.27 -0.50
N ILE A 292 42.72 -1.62 0.67
CA ILE A 292 43.83 -1.63 1.63
C ILE A 292 44.03 -3.04 2.23
N ASP A 293 42.96 -3.77 2.56
CA ASP A 293 43.07 -5.14 3.10
C ASP A 293 43.71 -6.10 2.07
N VAL A 294 43.29 -6.01 0.80
CA VAL A 294 43.86 -6.77 -0.32
C VAL A 294 45.33 -6.43 -0.53
N SER A 295 45.68 -5.14 -0.55
CA SER A 295 47.06 -4.67 -0.66
C SER A 295 47.93 -5.17 0.50
N LEU A 296 47.46 -5.03 1.74
CA LEU A 296 48.16 -5.49 2.95
C LEU A 296 48.35 -7.00 2.96
N ARG A 297 47.36 -7.79 2.52
CA ARG A 297 47.48 -9.25 2.40
C ARG A 297 48.50 -9.64 1.33
N THR A 298 48.53 -8.92 0.21
CA THR A 298 49.50 -9.14 -0.86
C THR A 298 50.92 -8.85 -0.39
N VAL A 299 51.15 -7.70 0.24
CA VAL A 299 52.45 -7.34 0.84
C VAL A 299 52.84 -8.32 1.93
N LYS A 300 51.91 -8.75 2.78
CA LYS A 300 52.16 -9.79 3.80
C LYS A 300 52.57 -11.11 3.16
N PHE A 301 51.90 -11.52 2.09
CA PHE A 301 52.22 -12.76 1.37
C PHE A 301 53.64 -12.69 0.79
N GLU A 302 54.01 -11.59 0.14
CA GLU A 302 55.37 -11.38 -0.39
C GLU A 302 56.42 -11.34 0.71
N ALA A 303 56.17 -10.60 1.80
CA ALA A 303 57.07 -10.48 2.93
C ALA A 303 57.25 -11.81 3.67
N THR A 304 56.22 -12.67 3.71
CA THR A 304 56.27 -14.00 4.35
C THR A 304 56.60 -15.14 3.40
N LYS A 305 56.90 -14.84 2.13
CA LYS A 305 57.37 -15.84 1.16
C LYS A 305 58.69 -16.44 1.63
N LYS A 306 58.77 -17.78 1.54
CA LYS A 306 59.99 -18.54 1.84
C LYS A 306 61.08 -18.13 0.85
N ARG A 307 62.25 -17.76 1.35
CA ARG A 307 63.44 -17.49 0.52
C ARG A 307 64.32 -18.72 0.44
N ILE A 308 64.41 -19.48 1.52
CA ILE A 308 65.21 -20.71 1.58
C ILE A 308 64.28 -21.91 1.69
N HIS A 309 64.34 -22.76 0.67
CA HIS A 309 63.55 -23.98 0.63
C HIS A 309 64.26 -25.05 1.47
N GLY A 310 63.55 -25.64 2.43
CA GLY A 310 64.11 -26.69 3.29
C GLY A 310 64.68 -27.87 2.48
N SER A 311 64.14 -28.13 1.29
CA SER A 311 64.66 -29.12 0.35
C SER A 311 66.11 -28.86 -0.07
N ILE A 312 66.54 -27.59 -0.17
CA ILE A 312 67.94 -27.22 -0.49
C ILE A 312 68.86 -27.53 0.69
N VAL A 313 68.40 -27.25 1.91
CA VAL A 313 69.16 -27.57 3.15
C VAL A 313 69.31 -29.08 3.30
N ILE A 314 68.26 -29.85 2.98
CA ILE A 314 68.29 -31.32 2.99
C ILE A 314 69.20 -31.86 1.88
N LEU A 315 69.19 -31.28 0.69
CA LEU A 315 70.06 -31.70 -0.41
C LEU A 315 71.54 -31.41 -0.11
N LEU A 316 71.85 -30.26 0.50
CA LEU A 316 73.19 -29.95 1.00
C LEU A 316 73.64 -30.88 2.14
N PHE A 317 72.70 -31.31 3.00
CA PHE A 317 72.97 -32.33 4.02
C PHE A 317 73.35 -33.66 3.38
N ILE A 318 72.59 -34.11 2.38
CA ILE A 318 72.88 -35.35 1.66
C ILE A 318 74.24 -35.26 0.97
N LEU A 319 74.57 -34.14 0.30
CA LEU A 319 75.88 -33.92 -0.30
C LEU A 319 77.02 -33.93 0.74
N PHE A 320 76.81 -33.33 1.91
CA PHE A 320 77.77 -33.43 3.02
C PHE A 320 78.04 -34.88 3.43
N LEU A 321 77.01 -35.72 3.54
CA LEU A 321 77.19 -37.13 3.92
C LEU A 321 78.08 -37.91 2.93
N PHE A 322 78.03 -37.57 1.64
CA PHE A 322 78.89 -38.18 0.62
C PHE A 322 80.33 -37.65 0.62
N PHE A 323 80.57 -36.43 1.13
CA PHE A 323 81.88 -35.77 1.16
C PHE A 323 82.30 -35.38 2.58
N ILE A 324 82.17 -36.33 3.52
CA ILE A 324 82.27 -36.09 4.96
C ILE A 324 83.64 -35.53 5.41
N ASN A 325 84.69 -35.76 4.62
CA ASN A 325 86.05 -35.28 4.88
C ASN A 325 86.31 -33.85 4.35
N SER A 326 85.34 -33.24 3.65
CA SER A 326 85.46 -31.88 3.15
C SER A 326 84.92 -30.89 4.18
N GLU A 327 85.84 -30.21 4.87
CA GLU A 327 85.48 -29.13 5.80
C GLU A 327 84.65 -28.04 5.11
N ILE A 328 84.95 -27.75 3.84
CA ILE A 328 84.26 -26.74 3.04
C ILE A 328 82.76 -27.08 2.89
N ILE A 329 82.43 -28.34 2.59
CA ILE A 329 81.03 -28.76 2.40
C ILE A 329 80.28 -28.78 3.73
N PHE A 330 80.95 -29.16 4.82
CA PHE A 330 80.40 -29.06 6.17
C PHE A 330 80.06 -27.61 6.56
N PHE A 331 80.98 -26.67 6.31
CA PHE A 331 80.73 -25.24 6.54
C PHE A 331 79.57 -24.71 5.70
N ILE A 332 79.47 -25.09 4.41
CA ILE A 332 78.36 -24.70 3.53
C ILE A 332 77.02 -25.22 4.06
N TRP A 333 76.98 -26.46 4.55
CA TRP A 333 75.77 -27.04 5.12
C TRP A 333 75.34 -26.34 6.42
N ILE A 334 76.25 -26.11 7.37
CA ILE A 334 75.95 -25.36 8.60
C ILE A 334 75.45 -23.96 8.27
N LEU A 335 76.12 -23.27 7.34
CA LEU A 335 75.70 -21.94 6.90
C LEU A 335 74.28 -21.97 6.31
N SER A 336 73.93 -23.01 5.56
CA SER A 336 72.57 -23.19 5.02
C SER A 336 71.50 -23.38 6.10
N ILE A 337 71.81 -24.09 7.20
CA ILE A 337 70.91 -24.24 8.35
C ILE A 337 70.71 -22.90 9.04
N ILE A 338 71.80 -22.17 9.32
CA ILE A 338 71.75 -20.86 9.96
C ILE A 338 70.89 -19.90 9.13
N LEU A 339 71.10 -19.87 7.82
CA LEU A 339 70.33 -19.03 6.90
C LEU A 339 68.84 -19.46 6.87
N TYR A 340 68.53 -20.76 6.87
CA TYR A 340 67.15 -21.27 6.91
C TYR A 340 66.41 -20.91 8.21
N VAL A 341 67.07 -21.05 9.36
CA VAL A 341 66.50 -20.66 10.66
C VAL A 341 66.31 -19.15 10.72
N ALA A 342 67.26 -18.36 10.22
CA ALA A 342 67.12 -16.91 10.10
C ALA A 342 65.93 -16.52 9.22
N ASP A 343 65.72 -17.20 8.09
CA ASP A 343 64.57 -16.98 7.20
C ASP A 343 63.23 -17.33 7.90
N LYS A 344 63.21 -18.41 8.69
CA LYS A 344 62.04 -18.79 9.52
C LYS A 344 61.70 -17.75 10.58
N ILE A 345 62.70 -17.26 11.32
CA ILE A 345 62.51 -16.21 12.33
C ILE A 345 62.00 -14.92 11.68
N ARG A 346 62.58 -14.53 10.54
CA ARG A 346 62.13 -13.39 9.72
C ARG A 346 60.64 -13.53 9.34
N MET A 347 60.24 -14.68 8.80
CA MET A 347 58.84 -14.90 8.40
C MET A 347 57.86 -14.80 9.58
N ILE A 348 58.21 -15.33 10.75
CA ILE A 348 57.36 -15.24 11.96
C ILE A 348 57.22 -13.78 12.39
N LYS A 349 58.34 -13.03 12.41
CA LYS A 349 58.36 -11.62 12.80
C LYS A 349 57.53 -10.76 11.83
N GLU A 350 57.69 -10.95 10.53
CA GLU A 350 56.89 -10.25 9.52
C GLU A 350 55.41 -10.65 9.62
N ARG A 351 55.09 -11.94 9.82
CA ARG A 351 53.70 -12.38 10.02
C ARG A 351 53.04 -11.67 11.19
N MET A 352 53.68 -11.67 12.36
CA MET A 352 53.15 -10.98 13.55
C MET A 352 52.97 -9.48 13.33
N LYS A 353 53.92 -8.84 12.63
CA LYS A 353 53.85 -7.42 12.29
C LYS A 353 52.64 -7.11 11.41
N TYR A 354 52.45 -7.85 10.31
CA TYR A 354 51.33 -7.63 9.40
C TYR A 354 49.99 -8.05 10.01
N ASP A 355 49.94 -9.09 10.84
CA ASP A 355 48.73 -9.46 11.59
C ASP A 355 48.29 -8.33 12.52
N LYS A 356 49.23 -7.69 13.21
CA LYS A 356 48.94 -6.53 14.06
C LYS A 356 48.40 -5.34 13.25
N ILE A 357 48.96 -5.08 12.06
CA ILE A 357 48.50 -4.00 11.17
C ILE A 357 47.09 -4.31 10.65
N LEU A 358 46.84 -5.55 10.20
CA LEU A 358 45.55 -6.00 9.69
C LEU A 358 44.46 -5.91 10.77
N ASN A 359 44.76 -6.37 11.99
CA ASN A 359 43.82 -6.28 13.11
C ASN A 359 43.47 -4.84 13.45
N LYS A 360 44.47 -3.94 13.50
CA LYS A 360 44.24 -2.51 13.76
C LYS A 360 43.44 -1.85 12.63
N HIS A 361 43.67 -2.24 11.38
CA HIS A 361 42.91 -1.78 10.22
C HIS A 361 41.45 -2.23 10.30
N GLN A 362 41.20 -3.50 10.64
CA GLN A 362 39.86 -4.05 10.84
C GLN A 362 39.12 -3.48 12.04
N GLU A 363 39.83 -3.12 13.11
CA GLU A 363 39.26 -2.45 14.27
C GLU A 363 38.79 -1.03 13.90
N LYS A 364 39.66 -0.28 13.21
CA LYS A 364 39.31 1.05 12.69
C LYS A 364 38.12 1.01 11.73
N TYR A 365 38.10 0.04 10.82
CA TYR A 365 36.96 -0.20 9.91
C TYR A 365 35.65 -0.42 10.68
N ARG A 366 35.67 -1.30 11.69
CA ARG A 366 34.49 -1.60 12.51
C ARG A 366 33.98 -0.38 13.26
N GLU A 367 34.87 0.45 13.80
CA GLU A 367 34.49 1.68 14.48
C GLU A 367 33.88 2.72 13.53
N GLU A 368 34.50 2.95 12.38
CA GLU A 368 34.01 3.91 11.38
C GLU A 368 32.68 3.45 10.77
N LYS A 369 32.57 2.17 10.42
CA LYS A 369 31.32 1.58 9.92
C LYS A 369 30.20 1.67 10.94
N LYS A 370 30.48 1.41 12.22
CA LYS A 370 29.49 1.54 13.30
C LYS A 370 28.99 2.98 13.44
N LYS A 371 29.87 3.97 13.32
CA LYS A 371 29.48 5.40 13.37
C LYS A 371 28.58 5.77 12.20
N LEU A 372 28.96 5.39 10.98
CA LEU A 372 28.17 5.67 9.78
C LEU A 372 26.82 4.95 9.79
N LEU A 373 26.76 3.70 10.25
CA LEU A 373 25.49 2.99 10.40
C LEU A 373 24.56 3.64 11.44
N ALA A 374 25.11 4.17 12.53
CA ALA A 374 24.32 4.91 13.52
C ALA A 374 23.78 6.24 12.95
N THR A 375 24.58 6.94 12.14
CA THR A 375 24.13 8.14 11.41
C THR A 375 23.06 7.78 10.39
N LEU A 376 23.29 6.77 9.56
CA LEU A 376 22.33 6.28 8.57
C LEU A 376 21.01 5.90 9.23
N GLN A 377 21.05 5.19 10.37
CA GLN A 377 19.86 4.83 11.12
C GLN A 377 19.10 6.09 11.57
N LYS A 378 19.81 7.08 12.13
CA LYS A 378 19.21 8.35 12.56
C LYS A 378 18.55 9.10 11.41
N GLU A 379 19.23 9.21 10.26
CA GLU A 379 18.69 9.90 9.08
C GLU A 379 17.58 9.10 8.40
N TYR A 380 17.62 7.76 8.43
CA TYR A 380 16.50 6.93 7.99
C TYR A 380 15.24 7.18 8.83
N PHE A 381 15.41 7.36 10.15
CA PHE A 381 14.29 7.68 11.03
C PHE A 381 13.84 9.15 10.98
N SER A 382 14.56 10.04 10.29
CA SER A 382 14.07 11.39 9.97
C SER A 382 13.21 11.43 8.69
N ILE A 383 13.18 10.33 7.90
CA ILE A 383 12.19 10.17 6.82
C ILE A 383 10.80 10.09 7.46
N PRO A 384 9.80 10.87 6.96
CA PRO A 384 8.45 10.82 7.49
C PRO A 384 7.90 9.38 7.49
N SER A 385 7.21 9.01 8.57
CA SER A 385 6.82 7.63 8.85
C SER A 385 5.99 6.99 7.75
N GLU A 386 5.16 7.78 7.05
CA GLU A 386 4.33 7.36 5.93
C GLU A 386 5.12 6.77 4.75
N PHE A 387 6.39 7.16 4.56
CA PHE A 387 7.25 6.63 3.49
C PHE A 387 8.13 5.47 3.95
N ARG A 388 8.29 5.22 5.25
CA ARG A 388 9.13 4.12 5.76
C ARG A 388 8.49 2.74 5.64
N THR A 389 7.23 2.68 5.20
CA THR A 389 6.46 1.47 4.88
C THR A 389 6.99 0.76 3.63
N TYR A 390 7.66 1.50 2.73
CA TYR A 390 8.42 0.93 1.63
C TYR A 390 9.77 0.46 2.18
N ASN A 391 9.87 -0.85 2.46
CA ASN A 391 10.96 -1.52 3.17
C ASN A 391 12.40 -1.32 2.61
N HIS A 392 12.58 -0.55 1.53
CA HIS A 392 13.87 -0.25 0.92
C HIS A 392 13.92 1.19 0.40
N VAL A 393 15.06 1.88 0.56
CA VAL A 393 15.30 3.27 0.10
C VAL A 393 14.98 3.45 -1.38
N SER A 394 15.28 2.45 -2.21
CA SER A 394 14.90 2.44 -3.64
C SER A 394 13.39 2.34 -3.88
N GLY A 395 12.65 1.66 -3.01
CA GLY A 395 11.19 1.60 -3.05
C GLY A 395 10.56 2.94 -2.68
N ILE A 396 11.14 3.62 -1.69
CA ILE A 396 10.77 5.00 -1.32
C ILE A 396 10.99 5.94 -2.50
N ARG A 397 12.17 5.88 -3.15
CA ARG A 397 12.48 6.69 -4.34
C ARG A 397 11.55 6.37 -5.51
N TYR A 398 11.27 5.09 -5.75
CA TYR A 398 10.38 4.67 -6.83
C TYR A 398 8.97 5.23 -6.63
N PHE A 399 8.42 5.11 -5.42
CA PHE A 399 7.11 5.66 -5.07
C PHE A 399 7.06 7.19 -5.27
N LEU A 400 8.05 7.89 -4.72
CA LEU A 400 8.16 9.34 -4.85
C LEU A 400 8.31 9.79 -6.32
N ASN A 401 9.03 9.04 -7.16
CA ASN A 401 9.23 9.35 -8.58
C ASN A 401 8.00 8.98 -9.44
N ALA A 402 7.34 7.86 -9.15
CA ALA A 402 6.12 7.43 -9.84
C ALA A 402 4.97 8.40 -9.58
N ASP A 403 4.89 8.95 -8.38
CA ASP A 403 3.95 10.01 -8.01
C ASP A 403 4.27 11.32 -8.75
N ILE A 404 5.55 11.71 -8.93
CA ILE A 404 5.91 12.84 -9.78
C ILE A 404 5.55 12.57 -11.24
N ALA A 405 5.84 11.39 -11.79
CA ALA A 405 5.53 11.05 -13.17
C ALA A 405 4.01 11.04 -13.43
N SER A 406 3.23 10.50 -12.48
CA SER A 406 1.77 10.53 -12.49
C SER A 406 1.24 11.97 -12.40
N ASN A 407 1.78 12.80 -11.49
CA ASN A 407 1.40 14.21 -11.37
C ASN A 407 1.81 15.03 -12.60
N LEU A 408 2.94 14.72 -13.24
CA LEU A 408 3.35 15.35 -14.49
C LEU A 408 2.42 14.94 -15.64
N GLN A 409 2.04 13.67 -15.71
CA GLN A 409 1.13 13.12 -16.72
C GLN A 409 -0.29 13.66 -16.53
N GLN A 410 -0.76 13.78 -15.30
CA GLN A 410 -2.03 14.42 -14.93
C GLN A 410 -2.00 15.92 -15.20
N ALA A 411 -0.90 16.62 -14.91
CA ALA A 411 -0.75 18.03 -15.25
C ALA A 411 -0.74 18.24 -16.77
N ILE A 412 -0.02 17.40 -17.53
CA ILE A 412 -0.03 17.43 -19.00
C ILE A 412 -1.45 17.15 -19.53
N HIS A 413 -2.16 16.19 -18.96
CA HIS A 413 -3.53 15.86 -19.33
C HIS A 413 -4.51 17.00 -19.00
N TYR A 414 -4.38 17.60 -17.82
CA TYR A 414 -5.19 18.75 -17.38
C TYR A 414 -4.96 19.98 -18.28
N TYR A 415 -3.70 20.35 -18.54
CA TYR A 415 -3.38 21.47 -19.43
C TYR A 415 -3.81 21.21 -20.89
N SER A 416 -3.73 19.97 -21.36
CA SER A 416 -4.23 19.57 -22.68
C SER A 416 -5.75 19.67 -22.77
N ASN A 417 -6.48 19.23 -21.74
CA ASN A 417 -7.94 19.28 -21.69
C ASN A 417 -8.45 20.73 -21.53
N GLU A 418 -7.78 21.55 -20.72
CA GLU A 418 -8.12 22.96 -20.55
C GLU A 418 -7.92 23.74 -21.86
N TYR A 419 -6.82 23.47 -22.59
CA TYR A 419 -6.58 24.06 -23.90
C TYR A 419 -7.66 23.66 -24.92
N ASN A 420 -7.99 22.37 -25.00
CA ASN A 420 -9.03 21.86 -25.89
C ASN A 420 -10.43 22.43 -25.54
N SER A 421 -10.75 22.55 -24.25
CA SER A 421 -12.02 23.13 -23.77
C SER A 421 -12.15 24.61 -24.11
N LYS A 422 -11.07 25.40 -23.99
CA LYS A 422 -11.06 26.81 -24.38
C LYS A 422 -11.24 26.98 -25.89
N MET A 423 -10.54 26.19 -26.71
CA MET A 423 -10.72 26.20 -28.17
C MET A 423 -12.16 25.85 -28.57
N LEU A 424 -12.76 24.82 -27.96
CA LEU A 424 -14.14 24.42 -28.25
C LEU A 424 -15.15 25.53 -27.86
N LYS A 425 -14.92 26.21 -26.73
CA LYS A 425 -15.76 27.35 -26.30
C LYS A 425 -15.67 28.53 -27.26
N GLU A 426 -14.48 28.84 -27.78
CA GLU A 426 -14.30 29.89 -28.79
C GLU A 426 -14.99 29.52 -30.12
N GLU A 427 -14.91 28.26 -30.56
CA GLU A 427 -15.62 27.79 -31.75
C GLU A 427 -17.14 27.85 -31.58
N ILE A 428 -17.67 27.39 -30.45
CA ILE A 428 -19.11 27.48 -30.14
C ILE A 428 -19.57 28.95 -30.10
N TYR A 429 -18.79 29.83 -29.47
CA TYR A 429 -19.09 31.26 -29.42
C TYR A 429 -19.14 31.87 -30.84
N ASN A 430 -18.15 31.56 -31.67
CA ASN A 430 -18.09 32.05 -33.05
C ASN A 430 -19.26 31.52 -33.91
N LEU A 431 -19.63 30.26 -33.74
CA LEU A 431 -20.78 29.65 -34.41
C LEU A 431 -22.09 30.28 -33.95
N HIS A 432 -22.26 30.53 -32.65
CA HIS A 432 -23.45 31.16 -32.11
C HIS A 432 -23.60 32.60 -32.61
N HIS A 433 -22.50 33.37 -32.58
CA HIS A 433 -22.45 34.74 -33.10
C HIS A 433 -22.76 34.80 -34.61
N SER A 434 -22.20 33.88 -35.40
CA SER A 434 -22.49 33.79 -36.84
C SER A 434 -23.96 33.46 -37.11
N ASN A 435 -24.55 32.58 -36.30
CA ASN A 435 -25.96 32.22 -36.42
C ASN A 435 -26.89 33.41 -36.09
N THR A 436 -26.58 34.19 -35.05
CA THR A 436 -27.32 35.43 -34.74
C THR A 436 -27.30 36.41 -35.90
N ILE A 437 -26.13 36.65 -36.51
CA ILE A 437 -25.99 37.54 -37.66
C ILE A 437 -26.84 37.06 -38.85
N LEU A 438 -26.90 35.74 -39.09
CA LEU A 438 -27.72 35.17 -40.15
C LEU A 438 -29.22 35.33 -39.87
N GLN A 439 -29.65 35.14 -38.62
CA GLN A 439 -31.05 35.34 -38.21
C GLN A 439 -31.47 36.80 -38.39
N ASP A 440 -30.63 37.76 -37.97
CA ASP A 440 -30.89 39.19 -38.16
C ASP A 440 -31.02 39.54 -39.66
N ARG A 441 -30.17 38.96 -40.51
CA ARG A 441 -30.22 39.19 -41.95
C ARG A 441 -31.46 38.58 -42.61
N ILE A 442 -31.89 37.40 -42.16
CA ILE A 442 -33.14 36.78 -42.63
C ILE A 442 -34.33 37.69 -42.29
N MET A 443 -34.40 38.17 -41.04
CA MET A 443 -35.46 39.07 -40.59
C MET A 443 -35.47 40.40 -41.37
N GLU A 444 -34.31 40.96 -41.67
CA GLU A 444 -34.20 42.16 -42.50
C GLU A 444 -34.73 41.93 -43.93
N LEU A 445 -34.38 40.79 -44.54
CA LEU A 445 -34.85 40.42 -45.87
C LEU A 445 -36.37 40.15 -45.91
N GLU A 446 -36.93 39.56 -44.85
CA GLU A 446 -38.37 39.38 -44.70
C GLU A 446 -39.10 40.73 -44.62
N LEU A 447 -38.60 41.66 -43.80
CA LEU A 447 -39.14 43.02 -43.70
C LEU A 447 -39.02 43.79 -45.03
N GLU A 448 -37.93 43.61 -45.77
CA GLU A 448 -37.75 44.23 -47.08
C GLU A 448 -38.74 43.66 -48.12
N LYS A 449 -38.96 42.34 -48.09
CA LYS A 449 -39.96 41.67 -48.94
C LYS A 449 -41.37 42.18 -48.64
N GLU A 450 -41.74 42.29 -47.36
CA GLU A 450 -43.03 42.85 -46.94
C GLU A 450 -43.21 44.30 -47.40
N ARG A 451 -42.16 45.14 -47.28
CA ARG A 451 -42.21 46.52 -47.81
C ARG A 451 -42.43 46.56 -49.32
N ARG A 452 -41.73 45.73 -50.10
CA ARG A 452 -41.92 45.64 -51.56
C ARG A 452 -43.28 45.10 -51.96
N GLU A 453 -43.93 44.29 -51.12
CA GLU A 453 -45.31 43.86 -51.33
C GLU A 453 -46.30 44.99 -51.03
N LEU A 454 -46.11 45.73 -49.93
CA LEU A 454 -46.93 46.90 -49.59
C LEU A 454 -46.82 48.05 -50.61
N GLU A 455 -45.63 48.28 -51.18
CA GLU A 455 -45.43 49.27 -52.25
C GLU A 455 -46.12 48.90 -53.55
N ARG A 456 -46.41 47.61 -53.81
CA ARG A 456 -47.17 47.16 -54.99
C ARG A 456 -48.67 47.42 -54.89
N TYR A 457 -49.17 47.78 -53.70
CA TYR A 457 -50.58 48.12 -53.46
C TYR A 457 -50.85 49.64 -53.37
N LYS A 458 -49.83 50.47 -53.61
CA LYS A 458 -49.95 51.91 -53.87
C LYS A 458 -49.78 52.17 -55.36
#